data_AF-A0AAP9Y3F8-F1
#
_entry.id   AF-A0AAP9Y3F8-F1
#
_cell.length_a   1.000
_cell.length_b   1.000
_cell.length_c   1.000
_cell.angle_alpha   90.00
_cell.angle_beta   90.00
_cell.angle_gamma   90.00
#
_symmetry.space_group_name_H-M   'P 1'
#
loop_
_entity.id
_entity.type
_entity.pdbx_description
1 polymer ?
#
loop_
_entity_poly.entity_id
_entity_poly.type
_entity_poly.pdbx_seq_one_letter_code
_entity_poly.pdbx_strand_id
1 'polypeptide(L)'
;MTKVQFIERDGQPAFAVVPIEVWDRVKHLVEDLEDEAQFAQAKAQDDGERIPAAVLDAELAGDHPVRAWRNHRRLTQDALATAAGISKPYLSQIETRQRVGTTDALVKIAHALNVSIAVLIEPTAEKK
;
A
#
# COMPACT_ATOMS: atom_id res chain seq x y z
N MET A 1 -26.55 35.21 22.64
CA MET A 1 -25.82 36.06 21.67
C MET A 1 -24.40 35.56 21.61
N THR A 2 -24.04 34.78 20.59
CA THR A 2 -22.72 34.18 20.51
C THR A 2 -21.82 35.03 19.63
N LYS A 3 -21.13 36.00 20.26
CA LYS A 3 -20.27 36.95 19.57
C LYS A 3 -18.85 36.37 19.48
N VAL A 4 -18.42 36.03 18.29
CA VAL A 4 -17.00 35.72 18.00
C VAL A 4 -16.21 37.01 18.10
N GLN A 5 -15.06 36.97 18.76
CA GLN A 5 -14.14 38.10 18.86
C GLN A 5 -12.95 37.86 17.94
N PHE A 6 -12.48 38.90 17.26
CA PHE A 6 -11.32 38.82 16.37
C PHE A 6 -10.12 39.53 16.99
N ILE A 7 -8.95 38.93 16.85
CA ILE A 7 -7.65 39.50 17.26
C ILE A 7 -6.88 39.82 15.98
N GLU A 8 -6.46 41.07 15.84
CA GLU A 8 -5.81 41.59 14.64
C GLU A 8 -4.27 41.54 14.73
N ARG A 9 -3.63 41.35 13.56
CA ARG A 9 -2.20 41.52 13.32
C ARG A 9 -2.03 42.32 12.04
N ASP A 10 -1.24 43.39 12.08
CA ASP A 10 -1.03 44.32 10.96
C ASP A 10 -2.34 44.89 10.37
N GLY A 11 -3.33 45.13 11.25
CA GLY A 11 -4.64 45.65 10.89
C GLY A 11 -5.55 44.64 10.16
N GLN A 12 -5.18 43.35 10.18
CA GLN A 12 -5.97 42.26 9.61
C GLN A 12 -6.31 41.22 10.68
N PRO A 13 -7.55 40.69 10.73
CA PRO A 13 -7.91 39.59 11.63
C PRO A 13 -6.99 38.39 11.42
N ALA A 14 -6.27 37.98 12.46
CA ALA A 14 -5.35 36.84 12.43
C ALA A 14 -5.88 35.65 13.24
N PHE A 15 -6.64 35.92 14.31
CA PHE A 15 -7.22 34.88 15.17
C PHE A 15 -8.66 35.23 15.55
N ALA A 16 -9.44 34.21 15.91
CA ALA A 16 -10.79 34.37 16.44
C ALA A 16 -10.94 33.61 17.76
N VAL A 17 -11.58 34.26 18.75
CA VAL A 17 -12.00 33.62 20.00
C VAL A 17 -13.46 33.21 19.83
N VAL A 18 -13.68 31.91 19.72
CA VAL A 18 -14.99 31.29 19.51
C VAL A 18 -15.55 30.82 20.86
N PRO A 19 -16.77 31.22 21.26
CA PRO A 19 -17.39 30.72 22.47
C PRO A 19 -17.55 29.20 22.43
N ILE A 20 -17.35 28.53 23.57
CA ILE A 20 -17.25 27.05 23.65
C ILE A 20 -18.48 26.35 23.08
N GLU A 21 -19.68 26.89 23.28
CA GLU A 21 -20.94 26.34 22.74
C GLU A 21 -20.99 26.32 21.20
N VAL A 22 -20.35 27.30 20.55
CA VAL A 22 -20.26 27.35 19.08
C VAL A 22 -19.16 26.42 18.60
N TRP A 23 -18.01 26.40 19.28
CA TRP A 23 -16.92 25.48 18.96
C TRP A 23 -17.37 24.02 19.05
N ASP A 24 -18.02 23.62 20.14
CA ASP A 24 -18.51 22.25 20.34
C ASP A 24 -19.50 21.79 19.27
N ARG A 25 -20.25 22.72 18.65
CA ARG A 25 -21.19 22.41 17.57
C ARG A 25 -20.50 22.17 16.23
N VAL A 26 -19.37 22.84 15.97
CA VAL A 26 -18.75 22.87 14.64
C VAL A 26 -17.41 22.16 14.56
N LYS A 27 -16.74 21.90 15.69
CA LYS A 27 -15.41 21.25 15.73
C LYS A 27 -15.40 19.90 15.01
N HIS A 28 -16.47 19.11 15.17
CA HIS A 28 -16.60 17.81 14.52
C HIS A 28 -16.75 17.91 13.00
N LEU A 29 -17.38 18.99 12.49
CA LEU A 29 -17.48 19.22 11.04
C LEU A 29 -16.12 19.58 10.43
N VAL A 30 -15.23 20.20 11.22
CA VAL A 30 -13.85 20.49 10.79
C VAL A 30 -13.00 19.22 10.85
N GLU A 31 -13.12 18.43 11.92
CA GLU A 31 -12.46 17.12 12.07
C GLU A 31 -12.83 16.19 10.91
N ASP A 32 -14.12 16.08 10.55
CA ASP A 32 -14.59 15.24 9.44
C ASP A 32 -13.97 15.65 8.09
N LEU A 33 -13.86 16.97 7.83
CA LEU A 33 -13.26 17.51 6.60
C LEU A 33 -11.73 17.31 6.57
N GLU A 34 -11.07 17.45 7.71
CA GLU A 34 -9.63 17.22 7.85
C GLU A 34 -9.30 15.74 7.65
N ASP A 35 -10.11 14.83 8.22
CA ASP A 35 -9.98 13.38 8.03
C ASP A 35 -10.18 12.98 6.56
N GLU A 36 -11.21 13.52 5.90
CA GLU A 36 -11.45 13.29 4.47
C GLU A 36 -10.30 13.83 3.60
N ALA A 37 -9.79 15.02 3.91
CA ALA A 37 -8.67 15.62 3.21
C ALA A 37 -7.37 14.84 3.42
N GLN A 38 -7.13 14.34 4.64
CA GLN A 38 -5.95 13.55 4.97
C GLN A 38 -5.99 12.18 4.30
N PHE A 39 -7.16 11.53 4.26
CA PHE A 39 -7.37 10.31 3.48
C PHE A 39 -7.16 10.56 1.98
N ALA A 40 -7.73 11.64 1.44
CA ALA A 40 -7.55 12.02 0.04
C ALA A 40 -6.09 12.34 -0.29
N GLN A 41 -5.36 12.98 0.62
CA GLN A 41 -3.94 13.28 0.49
C GLN A 41 -3.09 12.00 0.55
N ALA A 42 -3.36 11.08 1.48
CA ALA A 42 -2.70 9.78 1.54
C ALA A 42 -2.99 8.91 0.30
N LYS A 43 -4.18 9.05 -0.29
CA LYS A 43 -4.55 8.39 -1.54
C LYS A 43 -3.93 9.06 -2.77
N ALA A 44 -3.76 10.38 -2.75
CA ALA A 44 -3.11 11.14 -3.82
C ALA A 44 -1.58 11.02 -3.78
N GLN A 45 -1.00 10.78 -2.60
CA GLN A 45 0.40 10.46 -2.37
C GLN A 45 0.64 8.94 -2.38
N ASP A 46 -0.02 8.21 -3.28
CA ASP A 46 0.17 6.77 -3.43
C ASP A 46 1.66 6.46 -3.67
N ASP A 47 2.32 6.01 -2.62
CA ASP A 47 3.76 5.86 -2.43
C ASP A 47 4.26 4.46 -2.83
N GLY A 48 3.37 3.61 -3.34
CA GLY A 48 3.70 2.28 -3.85
C GLY A 48 2.52 1.34 -3.96
N GLU A 49 2.81 0.16 -4.51
CA GLU A 49 1.87 -0.97 -4.58
C GLU A 49 1.37 -1.36 -3.18
N ARG A 50 0.06 -1.29 -2.94
CA ARG A 50 -0.55 -1.73 -1.68
C ARG A 50 -0.47 -3.25 -1.58
N ILE A 51 0.31 -3.76 -0.62
CA ILE A 51 0.45 -5.19 -0.37
C ILE A 51 -0.70 -5.68 0.51
N PRO A 52 -1.54 -6.65 0.07
CA PRO A 52 -2.60 -7.21 0.90
C PRO A 52 -2.04 -7.86 2.16
N ALA A 53 -2.71 -7.70 3.31
CA ALA A 53 -2.28 -8.28 4.58
C ALA A 53 -2.01 -9.80 4.47
N ALA A 54 -2.87 -10.54 3.77
CA ALA A 54 -2.68 -11.98 3.56
C ALA A 54 -1.40 -12.35 2.78
N VAL A 55 -0.92 -11.46 1.90
CA VAL A 55 0.36 -11.65 1.19
C VAL A 55 1.50 -11.43 2.17
N LEU A 56 1.47 -10.31 2.91
CA LEU A 56 2.47 -9.99 3.93
C LEU A 56 2.57 -11.10 5.00
N ASP A 57 1.43 -11.57 5.50
CA ASP A 57 1.38 -12.64 6.51
C ASP A 57 2.00 -13.95 5.98
N ALA A 58 1.75 -14.28 4.71
CA ALA A 58 2.34 -15.46 4.08
C ALA A 58 3.86 -15.32 3.89
N GLU A 59 4.33 -14.14 3.47
CA GLU A 59 5.76 -13.85 3.35
C GLU A 59 6.46 -13.92 4.72
N LEU A 60 5.85 -13.35 5.77
CA LEU A 60 6.34 -13.45 7.15
C LEU A 60 6.33 -14.89 7.68
N ALA A 61 5.40 -15.73 7.22
CA ALA A 61 5.39 -17.17 7.48
C ALA A 61 6.43 -17.96 6.66
N GLY A 62 7.18 -17.29 5.77
CA GLY A 62 8.27 -17.86 5.00
C GLY A 62 7.92 -18.28 3.58
N ASP A 63 6.70 -18.04 3.09
CA ASP A 63 6.40 -18.23 1.67
C ASP A 63 7.25 -17.25 0.81
N HIS A 64 7.62 -17.67 -0.40
CA HIS A 64 8.26 -16.77 -1.36
C HIS A 64 7.22 -15.76 -1.88
N PRO A 65 7.58 -14.48 -2.13
CA PRO A 65 6.62 -13.46 -2.58
C PRO A 65 5.78 -13.89 -3.78
N VAL A 66 6.39 -14.52 -4.78
CA VAL A 66 5.67 -15.10 -5.94
C VAL A 66 4.57 -16.08 -5.52
N ARG A 67 4.84 -16.95 -4.54
CA ARG A 67 3.86 -17.92 -4.03
C ARG A 67 2.77 -17.23 -3.22
N ALA A 68 3.13 -16.28 -2.36
CA ALA A 68 2.20 -15.52 -1.56
C ALA A 68 1.17 -14.78 -2.44
N TRP A 69 1.65 -14.05 -3.46
CA TRP A 69 0.81 -13.40 -4.45
C TRP A 69 -0.01 -14.38 -5.28
N ARG A 70 0.58 -15.48 -5.75
CA ARG A 70 -0.15 -16.51 -6.52
C ARG A 70 -1.33 -17.07 -5.71
N ASN A 71 -1.10 -17.40 -4.43
CA ASN A 71 -2.13 -17.91 -3.54
C ASN A 71 -3.22 -16.86 -3.26
N HIS A 72 -2.82 -15.60 -3.03
CA HIS A 72 -3.75 -14.49 -2.86
C HIS A 72 -4.66 -14.29 -4.09
N ARG A 73 -4.10 -14.42 -5.30
CA ARG A 73 -4.83 -14.40 -6.58
C ARG A 73 -5.59 -15.70 -6.89
N ARG A 74 -5.50 -16.71 -6.02
CA ARG A 74 -6.13 -18.03 -6.16
C ARG A 74 -5.74 -18.77 -7.44
N LEU A 75 -4.51 -18.55 -7.90
CA LEU A 75 -3.96 -19.20 -9.09
C LEU A 75 -3.26 -20.51 -8.73
N THR A 76 -3.45 -21.54 -9.55
CA THR A 76 -2.60 -22.73 -9.49
C THR A 76 -1.23 -22.40 -10.07
N GLN A 77 -0.19 -23.18 -9.72
CA GLN A 77 1.12 -23.02 -10.35
C GLN A 77 1.05 -23.20 -11.87
N ASP A 78 0.19 -24.10 -12.36
CA ASP A 78 0.02 -24.34 -13.79
C ASP A 78 -0.60 -23.13 -14.50
N ALA A 79 -1.61 -22.51 -13.90
CA ALA A 79 -2.25 -21.30 -14.43
C ALA A 79 -1.27 -20.13 -14.48
N LEU A 80 -0.50 -19.89 -13.41
CA LEU A 80 0.49 -18.82 -13.38
C LEU A 80 1.63 -19.08 -14.38
N ALA A 81 2.14 -20.31 -14.45
CA ALA A 81 3.22 -20.66 -15.37
C ALA A 81 2.80 -20.46 -16.83
N THR A 82 1.59 -20.91 -17.19
CA THR A 82 0.97 -20.68 -18.50
C THR A 82 0.85 -19.19 -18.79
N ALA A 83 0.28 -18.40 -17.87
CA ALA A 83 0.09 -16.96 -18.04
C ALA A 83 1.41 -16.19 -18.18
N ALA A 84 2.46 -16.60 -17.46
CA ALA A 84 3.78 -16.00 -17.53
C ALA A 84 4.65 -16.56 -18.68
N GLY A 85 4.18 -17.57 -19.42
CA GLY A 85 4.95 -18.19 -20.50
C GLY A 85 6.24 -18.88 -20.03
N ILE A 86 6.23 -19.48 -18.83
CA ILE A 86 7.33 -20.24 -18.25
C ILE A 86 6.91 -21.67 -17.92
N SER A 87 7.86 -22.56 -17.67
CA SER A 87 7.52 -23.92 -17.27
C SER A 87 7.10 -23.98 -15.80
N LYS A 88 6.10 -24.82 -15.48
CA LYS A 88 5.66 -25.09 -14.11
C LYS A 88 6.79 -25.55 -13.18
N PRO A 89 7.73 -26.45 -13.58
CA PRO A 89 8.87 -26.79 -12.75
C PRO A 89 9.78 -25.59 -12.44
N TYR A 90 9.99 -24.69 -13.42
CA TYR A 90 10.81 -23.50 -13.20
C TYR A 90 10.13 -22.52 -12.23
N LEU A 91 8.82 -22.30 -12.36
CA LEU A 91 8.05 -21.53 -11.37
C LEU A 91 8.16 -22.15 -9.98
N SER A 92 8.03 -23.48 -9.85
CA SER A 92 8.15 -24.17 -8.57
C SER A 92 9.53 -24.00 -7.93
N GLN A 93 10.60 -23.99 -8.72
CA GLN A 93 11.96 -23.72 -8.22
C GLN A 93 12.10 -22.30 -7.68
N ILE A 94 11.43 -21.33 -8.31
CA ILE A 94 11.38 -19.94 -7.84
C ILE A 94 10.60 -19.87 -6.52
N GLU A 95 9.38 -20.42 -6.48
CA GLU A 95 8.52 -20.40 -5.28
C GLU A 95 9.13 -21.11 -4.06
N THR A 96 10.10 -21.99 -4.27
CA THR A 96 10.79 -22.75 -3.22
C THR A 96 12.22 -22.24 -2.95
N ARG A 97 12.61 -21.10 -3.53
CA ARG A 97 13.96 -20.52 -3.42
C ARG A 97 15.11 -21.42 -3.89
N GLN A 98 14.80 -22.48 -4.64
CA GLN A 98 15.82 -23.30 -5.29
C GLN A 98 16.52 -22.54 -6.42
N ARG A 99 15.85 -21.53 -6.98
CA ARG A 99 16.39 -20.64 -8.01
C ARG A 99 15.80 -19.25 -7.88
N VAL A 100 16.63 -18.20 -7.93
CA VAL A 100 16.18 -16.80 -7.81
C VAL A 100 15.26 -16.36 -8.95
N GLY A 101 15.34 -17.03 -10.11
CA GLY A 101 14.66 -16.60 -11.33
C GLY A 101 15.46 -15.52 -12.05
N THR A 102 15.35 -15.48 -13.38
CA THR A 102 15.93 -14.39 -14.19
C THR A 102 15.03 -13.16 -14.11
N THR A 103 15.59 -11.97 -14.32
CA THR A 103 14.81 -10.72 -14.38
C THR A 103 13.66 -10.82 -15.37
N ASP A 104 13.89 -11.38 -16.57
CA ASP A 104 12.84 -11.61 -17.58
C ASP A 104 11.71 -12.50 -17.06
N ALA A 105 12.02 -13.59 -16.34
CA ALA A 105 11.01 -14.46 -15.76
C ALA A 105 10.21 -13.75 -14.65
N LEU A 106 10.89 -12.99 -13.78
CA LEU A 106 10.23 -12.22 -12.72
C LEU A 106 9.34 -11.11 -13.29
N VAL A 107 9.74 -10.43 -14.37
CA VAL A 107 8.89 -9.45 -15.07
C VAL A 107 7.63 -10.12 -15.63
N LYS A 108 7.76 -11.28 -16.27
CA LYS A 108 6.61 -12.04 -16.80
C LYS A 108 5.66 -12.51 -15.70
N ILE A 109 6.20 -12.99 -14.59
CA ILE A 109 5.43 -13.39 -13.41
C ILE A 109 4.70 -12.17 -12.81
N ALA A 110 5.39 -11.03 -12.65
CA ALA A 110 4.81 -9.79 -12.13
C ALA A 110 3.63 -9.32 -12.99
N HIS A 111 3.80 -9.33 -14.32
CA HIS A 111 2.73 -9.00 -15.26
C HIS A 111 1.54 -9.96 -15.13
N ALA A 112 1.79 -11.28 -15.03
CA ALA A 112 0.73 -12.27 -14.86
C ALA A 112 -0.01 -12.15 -13.51
N LEU A 113 0.65 -11.66 -12.46
CA LEU A 113 0.08 -11.41 -11.14
C LEU A 113 -0.53 -10.01 -10.99
N ASN A 114 -0.36 -9.14 -12.00
CA ASN A 114 -0.73 -7.73 -12.00
C ASN A 114 -0.20 -7.00 -10.76
N VAL A 115 1.13 -7.04 -10.60
CA VAL A 115 1.88 -6.34 -9.53
C VAL A 115 3.18 -5.80 -10.10
N SER A 116 3.77 -4.81 -9.42
CA SER A 116 5.15 -4.39 -9.69
C SER A 116 6.16 -5.54 -9.46
N ILE A 117 7.21 -5.61 -10.27
CA ILE A 117 8.32 -6.55 -10.03
C ILE A 117 8.98 -6.32 -8.66
N ALA A 118 8.95 -5.09 -8.15
CA ALA A 118 9.59 -4.73 -6.88
C ALA A 118 9.04 -5.56 -5.70
N VAL A 119 7.75 -5.92 -5.71
CA VAL A 119 7.14 -6.72 -4.64
C VAL A 119 7.44 -8.23 -4.76
N LEU A 120 8.11 -8.67 -5.82
CA LEU A 120 8.49 -10.07 -6.02
C LEU A 120 9.96 -10.34 -5.71
N ILE A 121 10.77 -9.29 -5.55
CA ILE A 121 12.20 -9.40 -5.30
C ILE A 121 12.43 -9.40 -3.79
N GLU A 122 13.00 -10.48 -3.28
CA GLU A 122 13.46 -10.51 -1.89
C GLU A 122 14.73 -9.64 -1.75
N PRO A 123 14.83 -8.80 -0.71
CA PRO A 123 16.06 -8.08 -0.44
C PRO A 123 17.18 -9.10 -0.24
N THR A 124 18.30 -8.92 -0.93
CA THR A 124 19.45 -9.82 -0.81
C THR A 124 19.93 -9.79 0.63
N ALA A 125 19.80 -10.91 1.34
CA ALA A 125 20.45 -11.08 2.62
C ALA A 125 21.97 -11.00 2.38
N GLU A 126 22.59 -9.91 2.82
CA GLU A 126 24.05 -9.85 2.92
C GLU A 126 24.50 -11.02 3.78
N LYS A 127 25.28 -11.93 3.19
CA LYS A 127 25.98 -12.96 3.95
C LYS A 127 27.01 -12.22 4.82
N LYS A 128 26.73 -12.15 6.11
CA LYS A 128 27.69 -11.73 7.13
C LYS A 128 28.82 -12.75 7.25
#